data_AF-A0A2V8G005-F1
#
_entry.id   AF-A0A2V8G005-F1
#
_cell.length_a   1.000
_cell.length_b   1.000
_cell.length_c   1.000
_cell.angle_alpha   90.00
_cell.angle_beta   90.00
_cell.angle_gamma   90.00
#
_symmetry.space_group_name_H-M   'P 1'
#
loop_
_entity.id
_entity.type
_entity.pdbx_description
1 polymer ?
#
loop_
_entity_poly.entity_id
_entity_poly.type
_entity_poly.pdbx_seq_one_letter_code
_entity_poly.pdbx_strand_id
1 'polypeptide(L)'
;MRTGRRERGERGGRRHELRAGGRRRRPRERDLTVATVGGGTALGTSRECLEVLGCAGAGCARKFAEIVAATLLAGEISMAAAIASGEFVAAHEKYGRNRPAAAEGADR
;
A
#
# COMPACT_ATOMS: atom_id res chain seq x y z
N MET A 1 -17.88 -75.54 -12.85
CA MET A 1 -18.44 -75.92 -11.54
C MET A 1 -17.73 -75.10 -10.48
N ARG A 2 -18.48 -74.25 -9.74
CA ARG A 2 -17.99 -73.45 -8.59
C ARG A 2 -17.45 -74.43 -7.52
N THR A 3 -16.48 -74.13 -6.64
CA THR A 3 -16.44 -73.12 -5.57
C THR A 3 -15.07 -73.24 -4.86
N GLY A 4 -14.54 -72.16 -4.24
CA GLY A 4 -13.36 -72.31 -3.38
C GLY A 4 -12.72 -71.02 -2.85
N ARG A 5 -13.47 -70.25 -2.05
CA ARG A 5 -13.01 -69.46 -0.88
C ARG A 5 -11.68 -68.68 -1.02
N ARG A 6 -11.74 -67.41 -1.43
CA ARG A 6 -10.66 -66.44 -1.13
C ARG A 6 -10.95 -65.73 0.19
N GLU A 7 -9.95 -65.80 1.06
CA GLU A 7 -9.94 -65.28 2.42
C GLU A 7 -9.97 -63.74 2.44
N ARG A 8 -10.76 -63.19 3.35
CA ARG A 8 -10.76 -61.76 3.68
C ARG A 8 -9.51 -61.46 4.50
N GLY A 9 -8.48 -60.93 3.83
CA GLY A 9 -7.32 -60.32 4.48
C GLY A 9 -7.39 -58.80 4.40
N GLU A 10 -7.44 -58.17 5.57
CA GLU A 10 -6.84 -56.86 5.86
C GLU A 10 -7.50 -55.62 5.24
N ARG A 11 -8.39 -55.02 6.04
CA ARG A 11 -8.82 -53.63 5.90
C ARG A 11 -7.64 -52.71 6.21
N GLY A 12 -6.77 -52.52 5.23
CA GLY A 12 -5.81 -51.41 5.20
C GLY A 12 -6.57 -50.10 5.17
N GLY A 13 -6.71 -49.46 6.34
CA GLY A 13 -7.29 -48.13 6.48
C GLY A 13 -6.50 -47.14 5.65
N ARG A 14 -7.03 -46.79 4.48
CA ARG A 14 -6.53 -45.70 3.64
C ARG A 14 -6.67 -44.41 4.43
N ARG A 15 -5.58 -44.01 5.09
CA ARG A 15 -5.42 -42.67 5.66
C ARG A 15 -5.54 -41.70 4.48
N HIS A 16 -6.68 -41.03 4.39
CA HIS A 16 -6.86 -39.87 3.53
C HIS A 16 -6.00 -38.75 4.11
N GLU A 17 -4.77 -38.64 3.63
CA GLU A 17 -3.97 -37.43 3.83
C GLU A 17 -4.66 -36.31 3.04
N LEU A 18 -5.46 -35.52 3.74
CA LEU A 18 -6.01 -34.27 3.22
C LEU A 18 -4.84 -33.33 2.93
N ARG A 19 -4.30 -33.39 1.70
CA ARG A 19 -3.47 -32.32 1.15
C ARG A 19 -4.33 -31.07 1.09
N ALA A 20 -4.26 -30.25 2.13
CA ALA A 20 -4.73 -28.88 2.07
C ALA A 20 -3.99 -28.19 0.93
N GLY A 21 -4.65 -28.08 -0.23
CA GLY A 21 -4.16 -27.40 -1.43
C GLY A 21 -4.10 -25.88 -1.25
N GLY A 22 -3.50 -25.41 -0.16
CA GLY A 22 -3.30 -24.00 0.10
C GLY A 22 -2.17 -23.48 -0.77
N ARG A 23 -2.51 -22.75 -1.85
CA ARG A 23 -1.52 -21.92 -2.56
C ARG A 23 -0.92 -20.94 -1.55
N ARG A 24 0.33 -21.18 -1.13
CA ARG A 24 1.12 -20.18 -0.39
C ARG A 24 1.28 -18.97 -1.30
N ARG A 25 0.45 -17.94 -1.09
CA ARG A 25 0.72 -16.62 -1.67
C ARG A 25 1.99 -16.10 -0.99
N ARG A 26 3.04 -15.88 -1.79
CA ARG A 26 4.19 -15.11 -1.35
C ARG A 26 3.70 -13.71 -0.96
N PRO A 27 4.25 -13.10 0.09
CA PRO A 27 4.05 -11.69 0.35
C PRO A 27 4.37 -10.90 -0.92
N ARG A 28 3.56 -9.91 -1.27
CA ARG A 28 3.92 -8.96 -2.33
C ARG A 28 4.94 -8.01 -1.71
N GLU A 29 6.20 -8.08 -2.16
CA GLU A 29 7.18 -7.07 -1.79
C GLU A 29 6.70 -5.68 -2.22
N ARG A 30 7.08 -4.66 -1.45
CA ARG A 30 6.74 -3.26 -1.74
C ARG A 30 7.64 -2.76 -2.86
N ASP A 31 7.04 -2.31 -3.96
CA ASP A 31 7.75 -1.75 -5.12
C ASP A 31 7.45 -0.26 -5.26
N LEU A 32 8.44 0.51 -5.73
CA LEU A 32 8.32 1.94 -6.04
C LEU A 32 8.88 2.20 -7.45
N THR A 33 7.99 2.21 -8.43
CA THR A 33 8.34 2.54 -9.83
C THR A 33 8.14 4.04 -10.07
N VAL A 34 9.18 4.74 -10.55
CA VAL A 34 9.16 6.18 -10.84
C VAL A 34 9.88 6.53 -12.14
N ALA A 35 9.55 7.69 -12.72
CA ALA A 35 10.21 8.24 -13.90
C ALA A 35 10.35 9.77 -13.80
N THR A 36 11.46 10.29 -14.33
CA THR A 36 11.73 11.74 -14.43
C THR A 36 11.87 12.23 -15.89
N VAL A 37 11.66 11.31 -16.83
CA VAL A 37 11.62 11.54 -18.29
C VAL A 37 10.50 10.71 -18.91
N GLY A 38 9.94 11.21 -20.02
CA GLY A 38 8.84 10.56 -20.75
C GLY A 38 7.51 11.32 -20.63
N GLY A 39 6.49 10.85 -21.34
CA GLY A 39 5.26 11.58 -21.66
C GLY A 39 4.68 12.40 -20.50
N GLY A 40 4.22 11.76 -19.43
CA GLY A 40 3.58 12.44 -18.31
C GLY A 40 4.47 13.38 -17.49
N THR A 41 5.80 13.21 -17.56
CA THR A 41 6.78 14.05 -16.83
C THR A 41 7.15 15.33 -17.59
N ALA A 42 6.78 15.41 -18.87
CA ALA A 42 7.11 16.54 -19.75
C ALA A 42 5.97 17.56 -19.89
N LEU A 43 4.84 17.36 -19.20
CA LEU A 43 3.62 18.14 -19.41
C LEU A 43 3.22 18.96 -18.18
N GLY A 44 2.84 20.21 -18.43
CA GLY A 44 2.15 21.11 -17.48
C GLY A 44 2.77 21.13 -16.08
N THR A 45 1.92 20.98 -15.07
CA THR A 45 2.30 21.06 -13.66
C THR A 45 3.21 19.91 -13.20
N SER A 46 3.12 18.72 -13.81
CA SER A 46 4.00 17.60 -13.46
C SER A 46 5.47 17.91 -13.75
N ARG A 47 5.73 18.63 -14.85
CA ARG A 47 7.05 19.14 -15.23
C ARG A 47 7.53 20.17 -14.22
N GLU A 48 6.70 21.18 -13.91
CA GLU A 48 7.01 22.25 -12.95
C GLU A 48 7.32 21.69 -11.55
N CYS A 49 6.54 20.72 -11.08
CA CYS A 49 6.79 20.04 -9.79
C CYS A 49 8.15 19.33 -9.78
N LEU A 50 8.52 18.64 -10.87
CA LEU A 50 9.83 18.01 -10.99
C LEU A 50 10.97 19.05 -11.03
N GLU A 51 10.73 20.23 -11.61
CA GLU A 51 11.68 21.33 -11.64
C GLU A 51 11.87 21.95 -10.25
N VAL A 52 10.80 22.16 -9.49
CA VAL A 52 10.85 22.62 -8.09
C VAL A 52 11.64 21.65 -7.21
N LEU A 53 11.48 20.35 -7.43
CA LEU A 53 12.25 19.30 -6.74
C LEU A 53 13.70 19.15 -7.27
N GLY A 54 14.05 19.85 -8.35
CA GLY A 54 15.34 19.71 -9.03
C GLY A 54 15.59 18.29 -9.53
N CYS A 55 14.54 17.64 -10.03
CA CYS A 55 14.51 16.24 -10.49
C CYS A 55 13.98 16.11 -11.93
N ALA A 56 13.93 17.20 -12.69
CA ALA A 56 13.46 17.16 -14.07
C ALA A 56 14.56 16.68 -15.03
N GLY A 57 14.26 15.69 -15.86
CA GLY A 57 15.18 15.19 -16.89
C GLY A 57 15.91 13.89 -16.53
N ALA A 58 16.85 13.52 -17.40
CA ALA A 58 17.59 12.27 -17.29
C ALA A 58 18.51 12.25 -16.06
N GLY A 59 18.76 11.06 -15.50
CA GLY A 59 19.64 10.90 -14.34
C GLY A 59 19.02 11.29 -12.99
N CYS A 60 17.81 11.86 -12.98
CA CYS A 60 17.16 12.31 -11.74
C CYS A 60 16.29 11.27 -11.06
N ALA A 61 16.02 10.12 -11.70
CA ALA A 61 15.09 9.11 -11.20
C ALA A 61 15.44 8.57 -9.80
N ARG A 62 16.73 8.36 -9.51
CA ARG A 62 17.18 7.89 -8.19
C ARG A 62 16.93 8.94 -7.11
N LYS A 63 17.32 10.19 -7.37
CA LYS A 63 17.07 11.33 -6.45
C LYS A 63 15.58 11.50 -6.19
N PHE A 64 14.76 11.39 -7.22
CA PHE A 64 13.30 11.47 -7.08
C PHE A 64 12.75 10.31 -6.24
N ALA A 65 13.22 9.07 -6.45
CA ALA A 65 12.84 7.92 -5.64
C ALA A 65 13.21 8.10 -4.15
N GLU A 66 14.40 8.64 -3.85
CA GLU A 66 14.84 8.95 -2.50
C GLU A 66 13.92 9.98 -1.82
N ILE A 67 13.56 11.07 -2.54
CA ILE A 67 12.63 12.08 -2.03
C ILE A 67 11.26 11.47 -1.73
N VAL A 68 10.72 10.66 -2.65
CA VAL A 68 9.42 10.00 -2.46
C VAL A 68 9.44 9.06 -1.26
N ALA A 69 10.48 8.22 -1.13
CA ALA A 69 10.64 7.31 -0.01
C ALA A 69 10.77 8.04 1.33
N ALA A 70 11.56 9.11 1.38
CA ALA A 70 11.71 9.94 2.58
C ALA A 70 10.40 10.62 2.97
N THR A 71 9.63 11.12 1.99
CA THR A 71 8.34 11.78 2.23
C THR A 71 7.30 10.79 2.76
N LEU A 72 7.26 9.57 2.21
CA LEU A 72 6.40 8.51 2.72
C LEU A 72 6.73 8.15 4.17
N LEU A 73 8.01 7.93 4.47
CA LEU A 73 8.47 7.61 5.82
C LEU A 73 8.15 8.73 6.82
N ALA A 74 8.40 9.99 6.43
CA ALA A 74 8.07 11.15 7.25
C ALA A 74 6.56 11.24 7.52
N GLY A 75 5.73 10.94 6.52
CA GLY A 75 4.27 10.89 6.66
C GLY A 75 3.82 9.79 7.64
N GLU A 76 4.39 8.59 7.55
CA GLU A 76 4.07 7.49 8.47
C GLU A 76 4.45 7.81 9.91
N ILE A 77 5.64 8.39 10.13
CA ILE A 77 6.07 8.82 11.46
C ILE A 77 5.14 9.92 11.99
N SER A 78 4.83 10.94 11.17
CA SER A 78 3.95 12.03 11.56
C SER A 78 2.55 11.54 11.94
N MET A 79 1.99 10.59 11.19
CA MET A 79 0.67 10.06 11.48
C MET A 79 0.68 9.18 12.73
N ALA A 80 1.70 8.33 12.91
CA ALA A 80 1.86 7.53 14.12
C ALA A 80 2.00 8.41 15.37
N ALA A 81 2.78 9.49 15.28
CA ALA A 81 2.93 10.45 16.37
C ALA A 81 1.62 11.15 16.73
N ALA A 82 0.86 11.64 15.73
CA ALA A 82 -0.42 12.31 15.96
C ALA A 82 -1.48 11.39 16.58
N ILE A 83 -1.45 10.10 16.23
CA ILE A 83 -2.33 9.09 16.85
C ILE A 83 -1.87 8.82 18.28
N ALA A 84 -0.56 8.64 18.51
CA ALA A 84 0.00 8.36 19.82
C ALA A 84 -0.17 9.52 20.82
N SER A 85 -0.12 10.77 20.34
CA SER A 85 -0.35 11.98 21.16
C SER A 85 -1.84 12.30 21.35
N GLY A 86 -2.74 11.65 20.63
CA GLY A 86 -4.18 11.96 20.64
C GLY A 86 -4.55 13.25 19.89
N GLU A 87 -3.61 13.88 19.19
CA GLU A 87 -3.82 15.16 18.48
C GLU A 87 -4.45 15.00 17.09
N PHE A 88 -4.56 13.77 16.59
CA PHE A 88 -5.07 13.48 15.24
C PHE A 88 -6.41 14.17 14.94
N VAL A 89 -7.38 14.07 15.84
CA VAL A 89 -8.73 14.65 15.64
C VAL A 89 -8.70 16.18 15.69
N ALA A 90 -7.99 16.75 16.67
CA ALA A 90 -7.88 18.20 16.82
C ALA A 90 -7.22 18.85 15.59
N ALA A 91 -6.22 18.20 14.99
CA ALA A 91 -5.61 18.66 13.74
C ALA A 91 -6.59 18.65 12.57
N HIS A 92 -7.46 17.63 12.47
CA HIS A 92 -8.48 17.55 11.41
C HIS A 92 -9.56 18.62 11.58
N GLU A 93 -10.02 18.87 12.81
CA GLU A 93 -11.01 19.94 13.05
C GLU A 93 -10.44 21.33 12.73
N LYS A 94 -9.16 21.55 13.06
CA LYS A 94 -8.50 22.84 12.82
C LYS A 94 -8.15 23.08 11.34
N TYR A 95 -7.61 22.07 10.65
CA TYR A 95 -7.03 22.24 9.31
C TYR A 95 -7.83 21.56 8.18
N GLY A 96 -8.74 20.64 8.51
CA GLY A 96 -9.46 19.80 7.55
C GLY A 96 -10.52 20.52 6.71
N ARG A 97 -10.69 21.84 6.88
CA ARG A 97 -11.66 22.68 6.16
C ARG A 97 -13.10 22.14 6.19
N ASN A 98 -13.42 21.27 7.15
CA ASN A 98 -14.71 20.58 7.24
C ASN A 98 -15.85 21.50 7.75
N ARG A 99 -15.48 22.67 8.28
CA ARG A 99 -16.38 23.78 8.60
C ARG A 99 -15.92 25.02 7.87
N PRO A 100 -16.15 25.13 6.55
CA PRO A 100 -16.00 26.41 5.87
C PRO A 100 -16.91 27.40 6.60
N ALA A 101 -16.38 28.57 6.97
CA ALA A 101 -17.10 29.54 7.80
C ALA A 101 -18.44 29.94 7.16
N ALA A 102 -19.52 29.25 7.51
CA ALA A 102 -20.87 29.77 7.48
C ALA A 102 -21.17 30.36 8.87
N ALA A 103 -20.34 31.33 9.32
CA ALA A 103 -20.52 32.00 10.61
C ALA A 103 -19.69 33.29 10.78
N GLU A 104 -19.23 33.95 9.72
CA GLU A 104 -18.73 35.33 9.83
C GLU A 104 -19.75 36.26 9.17
N GLY A 105 -20.83 36.58 9.90
CA GLY A 105 -21.83 37.54 9.42
C GLY A 105 -23.26 37.45 9.98
N ALA A 106 -23.48 36.88 11.18
CA ALA A 106 -24.82 36.80 11.78
C ALA A 106 -24.96 37.62 13.09
N ASP A 107 -24.06 38.57 13.33
CA ASP A 107 -24.14 39.51 14.47
C ASP A 107 -23.71 40.93 14.03
N ARG A 108 -24.53 41.54 13.18
CA ARG A 108 -24.57 42.99 12.94
C ARG A 108 -26.00 43.43 12.69
#